data_AF-A0A2A4TIP2-F1
#
_entry.id   AF-A0A2A4TIP2-F1
#
_cell.length_a   1.000
_cell.length_b   1.000
_cell.length_c   1.000
_cell.angle_alpha   90.00
_cell.angle_beta   90.00
_cell.angle_gamma   90.00
#
_symmetry.space_group_name_H-M   'P 1'
#
loop_
_entity.id
_entity.type
_entity.pdbx_description
1 polymer ?
#
loop_
_entity_poly.entity_id
_entity_poly.type
_entity_poly.pdbx_seq_one_letter_code
_entity_poly.pdbx_strand_id
1 'polypeptide(L)'
;MTNILIVEGNTQDARALTATSGGVTQGELYHKTLLALKADIICDTVYPADEGAVLPTGLELEGYDGIIWTGSALNIYNTEPAITRQIDFMKSCFARKVKIFGSCWGLQVAVVAAGGQVAQNAKGREIGIARDIQLTASGRQHPLYKNKSVSFDAVAIHLDHVVSLPEGTTILSGNDMSRVQALEIRQGSAIFWGVQYHPEFDLDYIAMLFDKYKTMMIEEGFCPDEAAVSQLASDFRAAQNEAGRADIIAHHNLAEDVLDPCCRLQEISNWLDFVEQAAA
;
A
#
# COMPACT_ATOMS: atom_id res chain seq x y z
N MET A 1 9.57 -20.35 -10.94
CA MET A 1 8.42 -19.47 -10.69
C MET A 1 8.62 -18.82 -9.35
N THR A 2 8.39 -17.52 -9.26
CA THR A 2 8.49 -16.78 -8.01
C THR A 2 7.24 -17.06 -7.18
N ASN A 3 7.40 -17.43 -5.91
CA ASN A 3 6.31 -17.75 -5.00
C ASN A 3 6.12 -16.64 -3.95
N ILE A 4 4.98 -15.96 -3.99
CA ILE A 4 4.67 -14.82 -3.14
C ILE A 4 3.53 -15.15 -2.19
N LEU A 5 3.70 -14.83 -0.92
CA LEU A 5 2.61 -14.85 0.06
C LEU A 5 1.95 -13.47 0.13
N ILE A 6 0.67 -13.38 -0.19
CA ILE A 6 -0.14 -12.17 0.01
C ILE A 6 -0.82 -12.26 1.38
N VAL A 7 -0.61 -11.23 2.19
CA VAL A 7 -1.20 -11.08 3.52
C VAL A 7 -2.30 -10.05 3.45
N GLU A 8 -3.54 -10.51 3.48
CA GLU A 8 -4.72 -9.67 3.36
C GLU A 8 -5.04 -9.02 4.72
N GLY A 9 -4.95 -7.68 4.74
CA GLY A 9 -5.09 -6.87 5.94
C GLY A 9 -6.52 -6.53 6.35
N ASN A 10 -7.51 -6.78 5.48
CA ASN A 10 -8.93 -6.53 5.78
C ASN A 10 -9.58 -7.73 6.45
N THR A 11 -10.59 -7.49 7.29
CA THR A 11 -11.36 -8.55 7.96
C THR A 11 -12.24 -9.33 6.97
N GLN A 12 -12.67 -10.53 7.35
CA GLN A 12 -13.64 -11.32 6.59
C GLN A 12 -14.89 -10.52 6.21
N ASP A 13 -15.48 -9.77 7.15
CA ASP A 13 -16.67 -8.95 6.89
C ASP A 13 -16.42 -7.83 5.87
N ALA A 14 -15.27 -7.16 5.96
CA ALA A 14 -14.90 -6.11 5.00
C ALA A 14 -14.70 -6.67 3.59
N ARG A 15 -14.12 -7.87 3.47
CA ARG A 15 -13.96 -8.58 2.20
C ARG A 15 -15.31 -9.04 1.65
N ALA A 16 -16.18 -9.59 2.50
CA ALA A 16 -17.54 -10.00 2.11
C ALA A 16 -18.35 -8.81 1.57
N LEU A 17 -18.29 -7.65 2.24
CA LEU A 17 -18.94 -6.43 1.78
C LEU A 17 -18.39 -5.94 0.43
N THR A 18 -17.07 -6.05 0.23
CA THR A 18 -16.43 -5.71 -1.04
C THR A 18 -16.94 -6.61 -2.16
N ALA A 19 -17.00 -7.92 -1.91
CA ALA A 19 -17.48 -8.91 -2.87
C ALA A 19 -18.97 -8.73 -3.22
N THR A 20 -19.85 -8.48 -2.24
CA THR A 20 -21.28 -8.27 -2.50
C THR A 20 -21.56 -6.97 -3.26
N SER A 21 -20.65 -6.00 -3.19
CA SER A 21 -20.70 -4.76 -3.95
C SER A 21 -20.07 -4.88 -5.35
N GLY A 22 -19.62 -6.07 -5.75
CA GLY A 22 -18.93 -6.31 -7.02
C GLY A 22 -17.51 -5.73 -7.10
N GLY A 23 -16.95 -5.32 -5.96
CA GLY A 23 -15.60 -4.79 -5.86
C GLY A 23 -14.52 -5.88 -5.84
N VAL A 24 -13.26 -5.44 -5.93
CA VAL A 24 -12.08 -6.31 -5.84
C VAL A 24 -11.43 -6.11 -4.48
N THR A 25 -11.24 -7.21 -3.74
CA THR A 25 -10.51 -7.18 -2.46
C THR A 25 -9.06 -6.77 -2.67
N GLN A 26 -8.38 -6.30 -1.62
CA GLN A 26 -6.99 -5.86 -1.79
C GLN A 26 -6.05 -7.03 -2.12
N GLY A 27 -6.30 -8.21 -1.56
CA GLY A 27 -5.57 -9.42 -1.92
C GLY A 27 -5.72 -9.78 -3.40
N GLU A 28 -6.95 -9.74 -3.94
CA GLU A 28 -7.21 -9.97 -5.36
C GLU A 28 -6.58 -8.89 -6.25
N LEU A 29 -6.56 -7.64 -5.80
CA LEU A 29 -5.92 -6.55 -6.53
C LEU A 29 -4.40 -6.75 -6.63
N TYR A 30 -3.75 -7.13 -5.52
CA TYR A 30 -2.34 -7.48 -5.54
C TYR A 30 -2.06 -8.69 -6.42
N HIS A 31 -2.90 -9.72 -6.37
CA HIS A 31 -2.77 -10.88 -7.25
C HIS A 31 -2.82 -10.48 -8.74
N LYS A 32 -3.76 -9.61 -9.13
CA LYS A 32 -3.84 -9.07 -10.51
C LYS A 32 -2.61 -8.24 -10.86
N THR A 33 -2.16 -7.39 -9.95
CA THR A 33 -0.98 -6.52 -10.14
C THR A 33 0.28 -7.35 -10.35
N LEU A 34 0.49 -8.37 -9.53
CA LEU A 34 1.63 -9.28 -9.62
C LEU A 34 1.63 -10.07 -10.93
N LEU A 35 0.47 -10.60 -11.35
CA LEU A 35 0.34 -11.28 -12.65
C LEU A 35 0.61 -10.35 -13.84
N ALA A 36 0.20 -9.08 -13.76
CA ALA A 36 0.46 -8.09 -14.79
C ALA A 36 1.95 -7.75 -14.92
N LEU A 37 2.67 -7.74 -13.79
CA LEU A 37 4.13 -7.52 -13.77
C LEU A 37 4.92 -8.76 -14.15
N LYS A 38 4.45 -9.96 -13.78
CA LYS A 38 5.13 -11.23 -14.03
C LYS A 38 4.13 -12.35 -14.26
N ALA A 39 4.09 -12.89 -15.48
CA ALA A 39 3.17 -13.97 -15.84
C ALA A 39 3.48 -15.32 -15.15
N ASP A 40 4.75 -15.58 -14.78
CA ASP A 40 5.20 -16.81 -14.12
C ASP A 40 5.38 -16.61 -12.60
N ILE A 41 4.29 -16.24 -11.93
CA ILE A 41 4.23 -16.00 -10.49
C ILE A 41 3.15 -16.87 -9.84
N ILE A 42 3.46 -17.41 -8.68
CA ILE A 42 2.53 -18.14 -7.82
C ILE A 42 2.21 -17.23 -6.63
N CYS A 43 0.93 -17.15 -6.28
CA CYS A 43 0.47 -16.33 -5.17
C CYS A 43 -0.44 -17.15 -4.25
N ASP A 44 -0.01 -17.32 -3.01
CA ASP A 44 -0.88 -17.77 -1.92
C ASP A 44 -1.46 -16.56 -1.20
N THR A 45 -2.62 -16.70 -0.57
CA THR A 45 -3.21 -15.63 0.25
C THR A 45 -3.59 -16.14 1.63
N VAL A 46 -3.25 -15.38 2.66
CA VAL A 46 -3.59 -15.65 4.06
C VAL A 46 -4.32 -14.47 4.69
N TYR A 47 -5.10 -14.78 5.72
CA TYR A 47 -6.07 -13.85 6.32
C TYR A 47 -5.84 -13.70 7.83
N PRO A 48 -4.72 -13.12 8.28
CA PRO A 48 -4.39 -13.01 9.71
C PRO A 48 -5.41 -12.22 10.53
N ALA A 49 -6.23 -11.38 9.89
CA ALA A 49 -7.33 -10.69 10.54
C ALA A 49 -8.45 -11.64 11.03
N ASP A 50 -8.56 -12.84 10.46
CA ASP A 50 -9.64 -13.77 10.74
C ASP A 50 -9.35 -14.63 11.97
N GLU A 51 -10.39 -14.99 12.72
CA GLU A 51 -10.25 -15.91 13.85
C GLU A 51 -10.00 -17.34 13.34
N GLY A 52 -9.00 -18.02 13.91
CA GLY A 52 -8.67 -19.40 13.55
C GLY A 52 -7.98 -19.55 12.18
N ALA A 53 -7.55 -18.46 11.54
CA ALA A 53 -6.80 -18.52 10.30
C ALA A 53 -5.54 -19.40 10.44
N VAL A 54 -5.33 -20.29 9.47
CA VAL A 54 -4.11 -21.08 9.37
C VAL A 54 -3.08 -20.24 8.64
N LEU A 55 -2.02 -19.85 9.35
CA LEU A 55 -0.94 -19.01 8.84
C LEU A 55 0.35 -19.85 8.74
N PRO A 56 1.20 -19.63 7.72
CA PRO A 56 2.51 -20.26 7.67
C PRO A 56 3.36 -19.82 8.86
N THR A 57 4.11 -20.74 9.43
CA THR A 57 4.94 -20.49 10.63
C THR A 57 6.36 -21.01 10.45
N GLY A 58 7.30 -20.41 11.19
CA GLY A 58 8.69 -20.89 11.22
C GLY A 58 9.29 -20.96 9.82
N LEU A 59 9.77 -22.14 9.43
CA LEU A 59 10.42 -22.37 8.13
C LEU A 59 9.45 -22.34 6.94
N GLU A 60 8.14 -22.46 7.15
CA GLU A 60 7.15 -22.36 6.05
C GLU A 60 7.17 -20.96 5.43
N LEU A 61 7.42 -19.93 6.24
CA LEU A 61 7.58 -18.55 5.76
C LEU A 61 8.80 -18.38 4.84
N GLU A 62 9.87 -19.14 5.09
CA GLU A 62 11.09 -19.11 4.27
C GLU A 62 10.94 -19.90 2.95
N GLY A 63 9.81 -20.60 2.77
CA GLY A 63 9.44 -21.24 1.50
C GLY A 63 8.85 -20.26 0.46
N TYR A 64 8.57 -19.02 0.86
CA TYR A 64 8.16 -17.94 -0.04
C TYR A 64 9.36 -17.07 -0.41
N ASP A 65 9.44 -16.68 -1.68
CA ASP A 65 10.48 -15.76 -2.16
C ASP A 65 10.26 -14.35 -1.61
N GLY A 66 8.99 -13.98 -1.38
CA GLY A 66 8.60 -12.71 -0.80
C GLY A 66 7.20 -12.73 -0.18
N ILE A 67 6.95 -11.74 0.67
CA ILE A 67 5.66 -11.53 1.34
C ILE A 67 5.16 -10.13 1.00
N ILE A 68 3.91 -9.99 0.57
CA ILE A 68 3.23 -8.70 0.38
C ILE A 68 2.16 -8.52 1.44
N TRP A 69 2.09 -7.34 2.03
CA TRP A 69 1.05 -6.96 2.97
C TRP A 69 0.16 -5.87 2.39
N THR A 70 -1.15 -6.15 2.32
CA THR A 70 -2.09 -5.23 1.70
C THR A 70 -2.41 -4.03 2.60
N GLY A 71 -3.07 -3.03 2.02
CA GLY A 71 -3.76 -1.98 2.77
C GLY A 71 -4.97 -2.52 3.54
N SER A 72 -5.52 -1.70 4.43
CA SER A 72 -6.70 -2.03 5.22
C SER A 72 -7.46 -0.77 5.62
N ALA A 73 -8.76 -0.91 5.89
CA ALA A 73 -9.57 0.14 6.51
C ALA A 73 -9.44 0.16 8.05
N LEU A 74 -8.63 -0.73 8.64
CA LEU A 74 -8.38 -0.79 10.08
C LEU A 74 -7.48 0.37 10.55
N ASN A 75 -7.58 0.71 11.83
CA ASN A 75 -6.72 1.69 12.49
C ASN A 75 -5.88 1.02 13.58
N ILE A 76 -4.56 1.16 13.49
CA ILE A 76 -3.59 0.32 14.23
C ILE A 76 -3.63 0.53 15.75
N TYR A 77 -4.14 1.68 16.20
CA TYR A 77 -4.29 2.03 17.61
C TYR A 77 -5.59 1.53 18.23
N ASN A 78 -6.49 0.90 17.46
CA ASN A 78 -7.65 0.21 18.02
C ASN A 78 -7.22 -1.13 18.62
N THR A 79 -7.69 -1.43 19.83
CA THR A 79 -7.39 -2.70 20.50
C THR A 79 -8.39 -3.78 20.06
N GLU A 80 -8.22 -4.31 18.86
CA GLU A 80 -9.08 -5.36 18.31
C GLU A 80 -8.28 -6.64 18.00
N PRO A 81 -8.84 -7.84 18.21
CA PRO A 81 -8.16 -9.10 17.92
C PRO A 81 -7.66 -9.22 16.47
N ALA A 82 -8.43 -8.68 15.52
CA ALA A 82 -8.05 -8.67 14.10
C ALA A 82 -6.77 -7.85 13.83
N ILE A 83 -6.49 -6.84 14.65
CA ILE A 83 -5.30 -5.99 14.56
C ILE A 83 -4.12 -6.67 15.26
N THR A 84 -4.32 -7.16 16.48
CA THR A 84 -3.23 -7.79 17.25
C THR A 84 -2.69 -9.03 16.56
N ARG A 85 -3.56 -9.87 15.96
CA ARG A 85 -3.14 -11.04 15.17
C ARG A 85 -2.23 -10.66 14.00
N GLN A 86 -2.53 -9.56 13.32
CA GLN A 86 -1.72 -9.07 12.20
C GLN A 86 -0.35 -8.58 12.65
N ILE A 87 -0.30 -7.81 13.74
CA ILE A 87 0.96 -7.36 14.35
C ILE A 87 1.80 -8.56 14.76
N ASP A 88 1.21 -9.58 15.39
CA ASP A 88 1.94 -10.77 15.83
C ASP A 88 2.40 -11.66 14.67
N PHE A 89 1.63 -11.71 13.58
CA PHE A 89 2.06 -12.38 12.36
C PHE A 89 3.24 -11.65 11.70
N MET A 90 3.22 -10.31 11.63
CA MET A 90 4.35 -9.52 11.14
C MET A 90 5.62 -9.72 11.98
N LYS A 91 5.49 -9.78 13.31
CA LYS A 91 6.62 -10.13 14.21
C LYS A 91 7.18 -11.52 13.88
N SER A 92 6.30 -12.48 13.59
CA SER A 92 6.71 -13.84 13.20
C SER A 92 7.47 -13.84 11.86
N CYS A 93 7.06 -13.01 10.90
CA CYS A 93 7.79 -12.77 9.65
C CYS A 93 9.16 -12.13 9.90
N PHE A 94 9.25 -11.11 10.74
CA PHE A 94 10.53 -10.47 11.09
C PHE A 94 11.53 -11.41 11.79
N ALA A 95 11.06 -12.50 12.39
CA ALA A 95 11.92 -13.54 12.96
C ALA A 95 12.51 -14.53 11.92
N ARG A 96 12.24 -14.33 10.63
CA ARG A 96 12.66 -15.21 9.52
C ARG A 96 13.46 -14.48 8.45
N LYS A 97 14.15 -15.23 7.61
CA LYS A 97 14.90 -14.68 6.47
C LYS A 97 13.96 -14.43 5.29
N VAL A 98 13.08 -13.43 5.42
CA VAL A 98 12.07 -13.09 4.41
C VAL A 98 12.22 -11.64 3.93
N LYS A 99 11.77 -11.40 2.71
CA LYS A 99 11.68 -10.07 2.10
C LYS A 99 10.21 -9.69 2.02
N ILE A 100 9.86 -8.53 2.57
CA ILE A 100 8.47 -8.12 2.75
C ILE A 100 8.24 -6.78 2.05
N PHE A 101 7.10 -6.63 1.37
CA PHE A 101 6.59 -5.34 0.91
C PHE A 101 5.25 -5.03 1.58
N GLY A 102 4.95 -3.76 1.84
CA GLY A 102 3.62 -3.38 2.33
C GLY A 102 3.18 -1.99 1.89
N SER A 103 1.92 -1.85 1.48
CA SER A 103 1.28 -0.55 1.22
C SER A 103 0.38 -0.14 2.38
N CYS A 104 0.41 1.15 2.72
CA CYS A 104 -0.45 1.79 3.73
C CYS A 104 -0.49 1.04 5.08
N TRP A 105 -1.54 0.26 5.32
CA TRP A 105 -1.67 -0.60 6.51
C TRP A 105 -0.49 -1.54 6.71
N GLY A 106 0.05 -2.14 5.64
CA GLY A 106 1.21 -3.01 5.71
C GLY A 106 2.45 -2.32 6.32
N LEU A 107 2.70 -1.06 5.93
CA LEU A 107 3.73 -0.22 6.53
C LEU A 107 3.46 0.04 8.01
N GLN A 108 2.22 0.32 8.37
CA GLN A 108 1.85 0.63 9.75
C GLN A 108 1.99 -0.59 10.68
N VAL A 109 1.57 -1.76 10.22
CA VAL A 109 1.75 -3.04 10.92
C VAL A 109 3.24 -3.35 11.08
N ALA A 110 4.06 -3.17 10.03
CA ALA A 110 5.50 -3.37 10.09
C ALA A 110 6.17 -2.47 11.13
N VAL A 111 5.82 -1.18 11.13
CA VAL A 111 6.36 -0.21 12.08
C VAL A 111 6.04 -0.61 13.52
N VAL A 112 4.78 -0.94 13.82
CA VAL A 112 4.36 -1.32 15.18
C VAL A 112 4.96 -2.66 15.60
N ALA A 113 5.01 -3.65 14.70
CA ALA A 113 5.63 -4.95 14.95
C ALA A 113 7.13 -4.84 15.27
N ALA A 114 7.83 -3.90 14.63
CA ALA A 114 9.25 -3.62 14.88
C ALA A 114 9.50 -2.69 16.09
N GLY A 115 8.45 -2.23 16.78
CA GLY A 115 8.56 -1.42 18.01
C GLY A 115 8.44 0.10 17.82
N GLY A 116 8.07 0.56 16.63
CA GLY A 116 7.69 1.95 16.36
C GLY A 116 6.25 2.27 16.75
N GLN A 117 5.81 3.49 16.42
CA GLN A 117 4.47 3.97 16.73
C GLN A 117 3.84 4.67 15.53
N VAL A 118 2.54 4.43 15.36
CA VAL A 118 1.67 5.08 14.38
C VAL A 118 0.50 5.74 15.12
N ALA A 119 0.05 6.88 14.61
CA ALA A 119 -1.12 7.59 15.12
C ALA A 119 -1.85 8.31 13.98
N GLN A 120 -3.03 8.85 14.27
CA GLN A 120 -3.72 9.74 13.35
C GLN A 120 -2.88 10.99 13.09
N ASN A 121 -2.82 11.41 11.83
CA ASN A 121 -2.12 12.61 11.44
C ASN A 121 -2.93 13.85 11.82
N ALA A 122 -2.34 14.76 12.61
CA ALA A 122 -2.98 16.02 12.98
C ALA A 122 -3.24 16.95 11.78
N LYS A 123 -2.58 16.71 10.64
CA LYS A 123 -2.85 17.42 9.37
C LYS A 123 -4.09 16.90 8.64
N GLY A 124 -4.70 15.83 9.13
CA GLY A 124 -5.81 15.16 8.47
C GLY A 124 -5.36 14.13 7.43
N ARG A 125 -6.31 13.72 6.60
CA ARG A 125 -6.16 12.65 5.62
C ARG A 125 -5.48 13.14 4.36
N GLU A 126 -4.68 12.27 3.76
CA GLU A 126 -4.24 12.39 2.37
C GLU A 126 -5.06 11.38 1.53
N ILE A 127 -5.86 11.88 0.59
CA ILE A 127 -6.78 11.07 -0.23
C ILE A 127 -6.78 11.54 -1.68
N GLY A 128 -6.86 10.59 -2.61
CA GLY A 128 -6.78 10.85 -4.04
C GLY A 128 -5.35 10.76 -4.50
N ILE A 129 -4.69 11.91 -4.70
CA ILE A 129 -3.30 11.98 -5.14
C ILE A 129 -2.44 12.63 -4.05
N ALA A 130 -1.53 11.84 -3.47
CA ALA A 130 -0.43 12.35 -2.66
C ALA A 130 0.54 13.10 -3.57
N ARG A 131 0.76 14.38 -3.26
CA ARG A 131 1.54 15.29 -4.09
C ARG A 131 2.97 15.40 -3.61
N ASP A 132 3.86 15.63 -4.57
CA ASP A 132 5.23 16.07 -4.31
C ASP A 132 5.99 15.15 -3.33
N ILE A 133 5.89 13.84 -3.55
CA ILE A 133 6.63 12.85 -2.77
C ILE A 133 8.11 12.95 -3.16
N GLN A 134 8.92 13.42 -2.23
CA GLN A 134 10.34 13.65 -2.42
C GLN A 134 11.16 12.48 -1.89
N LEU A 135 12.08 11.97 -2.73
CA LEU A 135 13.06 10.99 -2.30
C LEU A 135 14.11 11.61 -1.38
N THR A 136 14.37 10.94 -0.26
CA THR A 136 15.53 11.26 0.60
C THR A 136 16.84 10.92 -0.11
N ALA A 137 17.97 11.35 0.45
CA ALA A 137 19.29 10.93 -0.06
C ALA A 137 19.43 9.40 -0.12
N SER A 138 18.91 8.69 0.89
CA SER A 138 18.86 7.23 0.90
C SER A 138 17.91 6.68 -0.15
N GLY A 139 16.71 7.27 -0.28
CA GLY A 139 15.71 6.86 -1.28
C GLY A 139 16.24 6.91 -2.72
N ARG A 140 17.01 7.95 -3.07
CA ARG A 140 17.63 8.10 -4.41
C ARG A 140 18.62 6.98 -4.77
N GLN A 141 19.17 6.30 -3.77
CA GLN A 141 20.11 5.19 -3.96
C GLN A 141 19.46 3.83 -3.72
N HIS A 142 18.21 3.82 -3.25
CA HIS A 142 17.56 2.60 -2.79
C HIS A 142 16.92 1.84 -3.97
N PRO A 143 17.06 0.50 -4.03
CA PRO A 143 16.54 -0.29 -5.15
C PRO A 143 15.02 -0.15 -5.36
N LEU A 144 14.25 0.08 -4.28
CA LEU A 144 12.80 0.37 -4.36
C LEU A 144 12.44 1.44 -5.40
N TYR A 145 13.29 2.46 -5.55
CA TYR A 145 13.06 3.61 -6.43
C TYR A 145 13.94 3.61 -7.70
N LYS A 146 14.52 2.46 -8.04
CA LYS A 146 15.26 2.31 -9.31
C LYS A 146 14.37 2.76 -10.47
N ASN A 147 14.91 3.66 -11.31
CA ASN A 147 14.23 4.29 -12.45
C ASN A 147 12.99 5.14 -12.11
N LYS A 148 12.73 5.46 -10.84
CA LYS A 148 11.67 6.40 -10.47
C LYS A 148 12.22 7.82 -10.39
N SER A 149 11.38 8.80 -10.70
CA SER A 149 11.68 10.22 -10.54
C SER A 149 12.02 10.56 -9.09
N VAL A 150 12.91 11.54 -8.88
CA VAL A 150 13.29 12.00 -7.52
C VAL A 150 12.15 12.67 -6.75
N SER A 151 11.14 13.11 -7.49
CA SER A 151 9.89 13.72 -7.06
C SER A 151 8.80 13.11 -7.90
N PHE A 152 7.70 12.67 -7.29
CA PHE A 152 6.59 12.04 -8.00
C PHE A 152 5.29 12.22 -7.22
N ASP A 153 4.18 11.96 -7.91
CA ASP A 153 2.86 11.87 -7.31
C ASP A 153 2.43 10.38 -7.20
N ALA A 154 1.58 10.05 -6.24
CA ALA A 154 1.06 8.70 -6.08
C ALA A 154 -0.41 8.69 -5.64
N VAL A 155 -1.14 7.63 -5.98
CA VAL A 155 -2.49 7.42 -5.44
C VAL A 155 -2.38 7.11 -3.95
N ALA A 156 -3.17 7.79 -3.11
CA ALA A 156 -3.11 7.61 -1.66
C ALA A 156 -4.49 7.70 -1.01
N ILE A 157 -4.65 6.98 0.10
CA ILE A 157 -5.74 7.15 1.05
C ILE A 157 -5.28 6.70 2.43
N HIS A 158 -4.87 7.64 3.28
CA HIS A 158 -4.51 7.34 4.66
C HIS A 158 -4.74 8.54 5.58
N LEU A 159 -5.18 8.25 6.80
CA LEU A 159 -5.26 9.22 7.89
C LEU A 159 -4.08 9.07 8.85
N ASP A 160 -3.58 7.85 8.98
CA ASP A 160 -2.57 7.52 9.97
C ASP A 160 -1.16 7.74 9.40
N HIS A 161 -0.21 8.01 10.29
CA HIS A 161 1.19 8.24 9.94
C HIS A 161 2.15 7.69 11.00
N VAL A 162 3.40 7.48 10.62
CA VAL A 162 4.46 7.03 11.53
C VAL A 162 4.92 8.19 12.42
N VAL A 163 4.82 8.00 13.74
CA VAL A 163 5.21 8.98 14.77
C VAL A 163 6.60 8.68 15.31
N SER A 164 6.91 7.40 15.53
CA SER A 164 8.24 6.96 15.96
C SER A 164 8.73 5.81 15.09
N LEU A 165 9.99 5.87 14.71
CA LEU A 165 10.62 4.87 13.85
C LEU A 165 11.18 3.74 14.71
N PRO A 166 11.01 2.47 14.30
CA PRO A 166 11.72 1.36 14.92
C PRO A 166 13.22 1.44 14.62
N GLU A 167 14.02 0.68 15.38
CA GLU A 167 15.45 0.54 15.11
C GLU A 167 15.69 -0.10 13.72
N GLY A 168 16.80 0.26 13.06
CA GLY A 168 17.13 -0.27 11.73
C GLY A 168 16.29 0.31 10.59
N THR A 169 15.60 1.43 10.83
CA THR A 169 14.76 2.10 9.82
C THR A 169 15.53 3.10 8.98
N THR A 170 15.32 3.05 7.66
CA THR A 170 15.77 4.08 6.72
C THR A 170 14.55 4.72 6.04
N ILE A 171 14.33 6.03 6.21
CA ILE A 171 13.27 6.75 5.49
C ILE A 171 13.73 6.97 4.04
N LEU A 172 12.88 6.59 3.10
CA LEU A 172 13.18 6.63 1.67
C LEU A 172 12.49 7.81 0.96
N SER A 173 11.30 8.20 1.42
CA SER A 173 10.58 9.36 0.87
C SER A 173 9.62 9.98 1.88
N GLY A 174 9.21 11.22 1.62
CA GLY A 174 8.23 11.97 2.40
C GLY A 174 7.65 13.12 1.59
N ASN A 175 6.57 13.72 2.08
CA ASN A 175 5.99 14.95 1.55
C ASN A 175 5.47 15.83 2.70
N ASP A 176 4.73 16.88 2.35
CA ASP A 176 4.16 17.81 3.33
C ASP A 176 3.14 17.13 4.26
N MET A 177 2.40 16.13 3.80
CA MET A 177 1.40 15.43 4.63
C MET A 177 2.06 14.45 5.60
N SER A 178 3.00 13.64 5.12
CA SER A 178 3.69 12.63 5.92
C SER A 178 5.20 12.68 5.70
N ARG A 179 5.96 12.80 6.80
CA ARG A 179 7.43 12.67 6.78
C ARG A 179 7.88 11.30 6.27
N VAL A 180 7.05 10.27 6.45
CA VAL A 180 7.32 8.90 6.04
C VAL A 180 6.28 8.50 5.00
N GLN A 181 6.63 8.70 3.73
CA GLN A 181 5.89 8.15 2.59
C GLN A 181 6.44 6.78 2.19
N ALA A 182 7.71 6.50 2.46
CA ALA A 182 8.27 5.16 2.35
C ALA A 182 9.44 4.94 3.31
N LEU A 183 9.66 3.69 3.69
CA LEU A 183 10.80 3.27 4.53
C LEU A 183 11.29 1.86 4.21
N GLU A 184 12.52 1.58 4.60
CA GLU A 184 13.05 0.23 4.79
C GLU A 184 13.18 -0.03 6.31
N ILE A 185 12.80 -1.23 6.76
CA ILE A 185 13.12 -1.74 8.10
C ILE A 185 13.95 -3.02 7.93
N ARG A 186 15.10 -3.07 8.61
CA ARG A 186 15.91 -4.29 8.72
C ARG A 186 15.83 -4.82 10.14
N GLN A 187 15.34 -6.04 10.31
CA GLN A 187 15.25 -6.70 11.62
C GLN A 187 15.79 -8.13 11.52
N GLY A 188 16.93 -8.38 12.17
CA GLY A 188 17.65 -9.65 12.00
C GLY A 188 17.98 -9.90 10.52
N SER A 189 17.47 -11.00 9.98
CA SER A 189 17.63 -11.37 8.56
C SER A 189 16.46 -10.93 7.67
N ALA A 190 15.40 -10.37 8.25
CA ALA A 190 14.24 -9.89 7.51
C ALA A 190 14.47 -8.47 6.98
N ILE A 191 13.97 -8.21 5.78
CA ILE A 191 14.02 -6.90 5.13
C ILE A 191 12.59 -6.54 4.71
N PHE A 192 12.08 -5.42 5.23
CA PHE A 192 10.78 -4.88 4.87
C PHE A 192 10.94 -3.56 4.11
N TRP A 193 10.25 -3.43 2.99
CA TRP A 193 10.06 -2.18 2.26
C TRP A 193 8.59 -1.78 2.34
N GLY A 194 8.31 -0.54 2.74
CA GLY A 194 6.94 -0.07 2.86
C GLY A 194 6.74 1.26 2.19
N VAL A 195 5.53 1.46 1.67
CA VAL A 195 5.03 2.74 1.18
C VAL A 195 3.72 3.08 1.89
N GLN A 196 3.48 4.36 2.17
CA GLN A 196 2.25 4.83 2.82
C GLN A 196 1.12 5.07 1.80
N TYR A 197 1.49 5.32 0.55
CA TYR A 197 0.62 5.42 -0.62
C TYR A 197 0.35 4.04 -1.26
N HIS A 198 -0.43 4.01 -2.34
CA HIS A 198 -0.93 2.81 -2.98
C HIS A 198 -0.51 2.73 -4.46
N PRO A 199 0.71 2.27 -4.77
CA PRO A 199 1.12 2.04 -6.16
C PRO A 199 0.20 1.04 -6.87
N GLU A 200 -0.41 0.10 -6.15
CA GLU A 200 -1.34 -0.88 -6.69
C GLU A 200 -2.69 -0.28 -7.14
N PHE A 201 -3.07 0.93 -6.69
CA PHE A 201 -4.34 1.56 -7.05
C PHE A 201 -4.22 2.40 -8.33
N ASP A 202 -5.07 2.12 -9.32
CA ASP A 202 -5.27 3.03 -10.45
C ASP A 202 -6.33 4.09 -10.11
N LEU A 203 -6.59 4.99 -11.06
CA LEU A 203 -7.57 6.04 -10.88
C LEU A 203 -9.01 5.49 -10.78
N ASP A 204 -9.30 4.34 -11.40
CA ASP A 204 -10.59 3.67 -11.29
C ASP A 204 -10.83 3.15 -9.87
N TYR A 205 -9.81 2.54 -9.26
CA TYR A 205 -9.90 2.00 -7.91
C TYR A 205 -10.10 3.11 -6.88
N ILE A 206 -9.32 4.20 -6.95
CA ILE A 206 -9.50 5.32 -6.03
C ILE A 206 -10.83 6.06 -6.27
N ALA A 207 -11.33 6.13 -7.51
CA ALA A 207 -12.66 6.65 -7.80
C ALA A 207 -13.78 5.83 -7.15
N MET A 208 -13.68 4.49 -7.15
CA MET A 208 -14.58 3.63 -6.39
C MET A 208 -14.50 3.91 -4.88
N LEU A 209 -13.30 4.19 -4.34
CA LEU A 209 -13.15 4.55 -2.94
C LEU A 209 -13.74 5.92 -2.62
N PHE A 210 -13.71 6.89 -3.54
CA PHE A 210 -14.43 8.16 -3.37
C PHE A 210 -15.93 7.92 -3.20
N ASP A 211 -16.53 7.04 -4.01
CA ASP A 211 -17.95 6.68 -3.87
C ASP A 211 -18.23 5.99 -2.53
N LYS A 212 -17.35 5.07 -2.11
CA LYS A 212 -17.47 4.35 -0.82
C LYS A 212 -17.35 5.29 0.39
N TYR A 213 -16.44 6.25 0.34
CA TYR A 213 -16.14 7.17 1.45
C TYR A 213 -16.74 8.57 1.24
N LYS A 214 -17.79 8.69 0.42
CA LYS A 214 -18.43 9.95 0.04
C LYS A 214 -18.81 10.83 1.22
N THR A 215 -19.46 10.25 2.24
CA THR A 215 -19.85 10.98 3.45
C THR A 215 -18.62 11.56 4.16
N MET A 216 -17.56 10.75 4.35
CA MET A 216 -16.31 11.19 4.96
C MET A 216 -15.65 12.31 4.14
N MET A 217 -15.62 12.21 2.81
CA MET A 217 -15.01 13.24 1.96
C MET A 217 -15.71 14.60 2.10
N ILE A 218 -17.02 14.60 2.34
CA ILE A 218 -17.79 15.82 2.56
C ILE A 218 -17.54 16.36 3.97
N GLU A 219 -17.61 15.49 4.99
CA GLU A 219 -17.41 15.86 6.39
C GLU A 219 -15.99 16.38 6.68
N GLU A 220 -14.97 15.80 6.04
CA GLU A 220 -13.57 16.23 6.14
C GLU A 220 -13.22 17.38 5.17
N GLY A 221 -14.18 17.84 4.35
CA GLY A 221 -14.05 19.04 3.52
C GLY A 221 -13.28 18.88 2.20
N PHE A 222 -13.07 17.64 1.73
CA PHE A 222 -12.47 17.36 0.41
C PHE A 222 -13.40 17.74 -0.75
N CYS A 223 -14.71 17.57 -0.55
CA CYS A 223 -15.74 17.95 -1.50
C CYS A 223 -16.87 18.70 -0.80
N PRO A 224 -17.50 19.70 -1.44
CA PRO A 224 -18.60 20.46 -0.83
C PRO A 224 -19.90 19.65 -0.67
N ASP A 225 -20.16 18.67 -1.55
CA ASP A 225 -21.38 17.88 -1.57
C ASP A 225 -21.18 16.54 -2.33
N GLU A 226 -22.23 15.72 -2.36
CA GLU A 226 -22.24 14.42 -3.04
C GLU A 226 -22.05 14.52 -4.55
N ALA A 227 -22.52 15.61 -5.18
CA ALA A 227 -22.37 15.81 -6.61
C ALA A 227 -20.90 16.05 -6.96
N ALA A 228 -20.18 16.83 -6.16
CA ALA A 228 -18.75 17.06 -6.32
C ALA A 228 -17.92 15.78 -6.14
N VAL A 229 -18.23 14.94 -5.14
CA VAL A 229 -17.58 13.61 -5.00
C VAL A 229 -17.83 12.75 -6.24
N SER A 230 -19.08 12.72 -6.72
CA SER A 230 -19.44 11.88 -7.87
C SER A 230 -18.78 12.40 -9.17
N GLN A 231 -18.66 13.71 -9.33
CA GLN A 231 -17.94 14.32 -10.45
C GLN A 231 -16.44 13.99 -10.39
N LEU A 232 -15.81 14.10 -9.21
CA LEU A 232 -14.40 13.76 -9.03
C LEU A 232 -14.13 12.28 -9.39
N ALA A 233 -14.99 11.37 -8.92
CA ALA A 233 -14.90 9.95 -9.27
C ALA A 233 -15.11 9.71 -10.77
N SER A 234 -16.05 10.42 -11.41
CA SER A 234 -16.26 10.35 -12.86
C SER A 234 -15.05 10.85 -13.64
N ASP A 235 -14.44 11.94 -13.17
CA ASP A 235 -13.26 12.54 -13.81
C ASP A 235 -12.07 11.58 -13.77
N PHE A 236 -11.80 10.96 -12.62
CA PHE A 236 -10.70 10.02 -12.46
C PHE A 236 -10.89 8.78 -13.36
N ARG A 237 -12.12 8.26 -13.46
CA ARG A 237 -12.43 7.16 -14.39
C ARG A 237 -12.23 7.54 -15.85
N ALA A 238 -12.64 8.75 -16.23
CA ALA A 238 -12.46 9.26 -17.58
C ALA A 238 -10.98 9.50 -17.91
N ALA A 239 -10.19 10.03 -16.97
CA ALA A 239 -8.75 10.18 -17.15
C ALA A 239 -8.03 8.84 -17.38
N GLN A 240 -8.50 7.77 -16.74
CA GLN A 240 -7.94 6.41 -16.90
C GLN A 240 -8.31 5.76 -18.23
N ASN A 241 -9.58 5.88 -18.64
CA ASN A 241 -10.17 5.01 -19.65
C ASN A 241 -10.53 5.69 -20.97
N GLU A 242 -10.66 7.02 -21.00
CA GLU A 242 -11.10 7.76 -22.18
C GLU A 242 -9.91 8.44 -22.87
N ALA A 243 -9.62 8.04 -24.10
CA ALA A 243 -8.60 8.69 -24.91
C ALA A 243 -8.97 10.16 -25.17
N GLY A 244 -8.00 11.07 -25.00
CA GLY A 244 -8.15 12.49 -25.34
C GLY A 244 -8.70 13.38 -24.22
N ARG A 245 -8.87 12.88 -22.99
CA ARG A 245 -9.29 13.68 -21.82
C ARG A 245 -8.17 14.50 -21.18
N ALA A 246 -7.39 15.19 -22.02
CA ALA A 246 -6.32 16.09 -21.58
C ALA A 246 -6.87 17.26 -20.74
N ASP A 247 -8.15 17.62 -20.93
CA ASP A 247 -8.89 18.58 -20.12
C ASP A 247 -8.95 18.17 -18.64
N ILE A 248 -9.32 16.91 -18.35
CA ILE A 248 -9.39 16.37 -16.99
C ILE A 248 -8.01 16.23 -16.39
N ILE A 249 -7.07 15.66 -17.15
CA ILE A 249 -5.68 15.46 -16.70
C ILE A 249 -5.08 16.80 -16.28
N ALA A 250 -5.28 17.86 -17.07
CA ALA A 250 -4.83 19.20 -16.73
C ALA A 250 -5.59 19.79 -15.54
N HIS A 251 -6.92 19.61 -15.46
CA HIS A 251 -7.75 20.15 -14.38
C HIS A 251 -7.33 19.59 -13.00
N HIS A 252 -7.05 18.29 -12.93
CA HIS A 252 -6.63 17.60 -11.71
C HIS A 252 -5.11 17.49 -11.57
N ASN A 253 -4.34 18.08 -12.48
CA ASN A 253 -2.88 18.00 -12.52
C ASN A 253 -2.36 16.54 -12.39
N LEU A 254 -2.92 15.60 -13.13
CA LEU A 254 -2.56 14.19 -13.04
C LEU A 254 -1.24 13.94 -13.79
N ALA A 255 -0.23 13.45 -13.09
CA ALA A 255 1.09 13.17 -13.64
C ALA A 255 1.18 11.75 -14.24
N GLU A 256 2.20 11.50 -15.07
CA GLU A 256 2.48 10.16 -15.60
C GLU A 256 2.71 9.12 -14.49
N ASP A 257 3.26 9.52 -13.34
CA ASP A 257 3.49 8.65 -12.18
C ASP A 257 2.22 7.98 -11.63
N VAL A 258 1.03 8.54 -11.91
CA VAL A 258 -0.26 7.96 -11.53
C VAL A 258 -1.06 7.41 -12.71
N LEU A 259 -0.85 7.93 -13.92
CA LEU A 259 -1.56 7.53 -15.14
C LEU A 259 -0.94 6.29 -15.81
N ASP A 260 0.39 6.23 -15.89
CA ASP A 260 1.12 5.15 -16.56
C ASP A 260 1.37 4.00 -15.57
N PRO A 261 0.81 2.80 -15.81
CA PRO A 261 1.10 1.61 -14.99
C PRO A 261 2.58 1.28 -14.85
N CYS A 262 3.42 1.56 -15.86
CA CYS A 262 4.87 1.32 -15.78
C CYS A 262 5.55 2.20 -14.73
N CYS A 263 5.13 3.47 -14.60
CA CYS A 263 5.66 4.38 -13.58
C CYS A 263 5.03 4.14 -12.21
N ARG A 264 3.71 3.88 -12.19
CA ARG A 264 2.92 3.69 -10.99
C ARG A 264 3.29 2.40 -10.23
N LEU A 265 3.52 1.30 -10.96
CA LEU A 265 3.85 0.00 -10.38
C LEU A 265 5.36 -0.21 -10.15
N GLN A 266 6.19 0.82 -10.39
CA GLN A 266 7.65 0.70 -10.40
C GLN A 266 8.20 0.18 -9.07
N GLU A 267 7.64 0.60 -7.93
CA GLU A 267 8.05 0.13 -6.60
C GLU A 267 7.79 -1.37 -6.40
N ILE A 268 6.62 -1.86 -6.82
CA ILE A 268 6.27 -3.29 -6.72
C ILE A 268 7.15 -4.10 -7.67
N SER A 269 7.36 -3.61 -8.89
CA SER A 269 8.29 -4.23 -9.85
C SER A 269 9.71 -4.32 -9.31
N ASN A 270 10.22 -3.25 -8.70
CA ASN A 270 11.56 -3.20 -8.13
C ASN A 270 11.69 -4.12 -6.90
N TRP A 271 10.62 -4.25 -6.10
CA TRP A 271 10.58 -5.23 -5.03
C TRP A 271 10.57 -6.66 -5.57
N LEU A 272 9.85 -6.95 -6.67
CA LEU A 272 9.91 -8.25 -7.34
C LEU A 272 11.33 -8.60 -7.82
N ASP A 273 12.02 -7.64 -8.44
CA ASP A 273 13.44 -7.81 -8.80
C ASP A 273 14.32 -8.08 -7.58
N PHE A 274 14.00 -7.47 -6.44
CA PHE A 274 14.74 -7.68 -5.20
C PHE A 274 14.49 -9.05 -4.58
N VAL A 275 13.26 -9.58 -4.62
CA VAL A 275 12.98 -10.92 -4.07
C VAL A 275 13.68 -12.01 -4.87
N GLU A 276 13.75 -11.85 -6.19
CA GLU A 276 14.36 -12.82 -7.12
C GLU A 276 15.90 -12.83 -7.09
N GLN A 277 16.53 -11.80 -6.51
CA GLN A 277 17.97 -11.83 -6.26
C GLN A 277 18.28 -12.89 -5.20
N ALA A 278 19.12 -13.85 -5.59
CA ALA A 278 19.64 -14.87 -4.69
C ALA A 278 20.17 -14.22 -3.41
N ALA A 279 19.83 -14.79 -2.25
CA ALA A 279 20.43 -14.36 -1.00
C ALA A 279 21.93 -14.62 -1.10
N ALA A 280 22.73 -13.55 -1.22
CA ALA A 280 24.18 -13.60 -1.16
C ALA A 280 24.65 -14.21 0.17
#